data_AF-A0A6G3XYK9-F1
#
_entry.id   AF-A0A6G3XYK9-F1
#
_cell.length_a   1.000
_cell.length_b   1.000
_cell.length_c   1.000
_cell.angle_alpha   90.00
_cell.angle_beta   90.00
_cell.angle_gamma   90.00
#
_symmetry.space_group_name_H-M   'P 1'
#
loop_
_entity.id
_entity.type
_entity.pdbx_description
1 polymer ?
#
loop_
_entity_poly.entity_id
_entity_poly.type
_entity_poly.pdbx_seq_one_letter_code
_entity_poly.pdbx_strand_id
1 'polypeptide(L)'
;GAAPAPMGTVYGTDAATAVSGSYIVMLDEKKADKSKLAEQYGGKLKRNYSSSINGFSASGLSETEAKRLAADPAVSKVVQNKKFSIDATQDNPPSWGLDRIDQTETAGDNAYTYPDAGGEGVTAYVIDTGVRVTHEDFEGRATSGFDAVDNDDDADDGNGHGTHVAGTIAGAAHGVAKKANIVAVRVLDDNGSGTT
;
A
#
# COMPACT_ATOMS: atom_id res chain seq x y z
N GLY A 1 -5.61 22.57 40.90
CA GLY A 1 -5.96 21.26 40.31
C GLY A 1 -4.78 20.78 39.49
N ALA A 2 -4.48 19.47 39.49
CA ALA A 2 -3.41 18.92 38.67
C ALA A 2 -3.70 19.11 37.17
N ALA A 3 -2.68 19.45 36.39
CA ALA A 3 -2.79 19.54 34.93
C ALA A 3 -3.16 18.15 34.36
N PRO A 4 -3.98 18.08 33.28
CA PRO A 4 -4.30 16.82 32.64
C PRO A 4 -3.02 16.17 32.08
N ALA A 5 -2.97 14.83 32.12
CA ALA A 5 -1.86 14.07 31.54
C ALA A 5 -1.74 14.36 30.03
N PRO A 6 -0.51 14.48 29.48
CA PRO A 6 -0.31 14.76 28.07
C PRO A 6 -0.89 13.64 27.19
N MET A 7 -1.41 14.04 26.02
CA MET A 7 -2.00 13.13 25.03
C MET A 7 -1.42 13.46 23.65
N GLY A 8 -0.95 12.43 22.96
CA GLY A 8 -0.43 12.50 21.59
C GLY A 8 -1.42 11.92 20.59
N THR A 9 -1.03 11.95 19.32
CA THR A 9 -1.84 11.47 18.22
C THR A 9 -1.66 9.96 18.01
N VAL A 10 -2.78 9.24 17.95
CA VAL A 10 -2.82 7.85 17.48
C VAL A 10 -3.33 7.85 16.04
N TYR A 11 -2.58 7.21 15.14
CA TYR A 11 -2.93 7.16 13.73
C TYR A 11 -3.74 5.92 13.39
N GLY A 12 -4.63 6.04 12.39
CA GLY A 12 -5.38 4.91 11.86
C GLY A 12 -6.57 4.45 12.69
N THR A 13 -7.05 5.29 13.61
CA THR A 13 -8.22 5.03 14.47
C THR A 13 -9.53 4.95 13.71
N ASP A 14 -9.64 5.66 12.59
CA ASP A 14 -10.89 5.82 11.85
C ASP A 14 -11.13 4.71 10.83
N ALA A 15 -10.23 3.71 10.77
CA ALA A 15 -10.40 2.60 9.86
C ALA A 15 -11.51 1.66 10.33
N ALA A 16 -12.40 1.27 9.41
CA ALA A 16 -13.44 0.28 9.69
C ALA A 16 -12.89 -1.06 10.20
N THR A 17 -11.63 -1.38 9.87
CA THR A 17 -10.94 -2.59 10.30
C THR A 17 -10.01 -2.38 11.50
N ALA A 18 -10.06 -1.22 12.16
CA ALA A 18 -9.26 -0.93 13.34
C ALA A 18 -9.53 -1.95 14.46
N VAL A 19 -8.45 -2.52 14.99
CA VAL A 19 -8.52 -3.51 16.07
C VAL A 19 -8.44 -2.77 17.40
N SER A 20 -9.55 -2.72 18.12
CA SER A 20 -9.61 -2.08 19.44
C SER A 20 -8.57 -2.68 20.38
N GLY A 21 -7.85 -1.81 21.09
CA GLY A 21 -6.85 -2.20 22.07
C GLY A 21 -5.53 -2.72 21.52
N SER A 22 -5.25 -2.59 20.22
CA SER A 22 -4.07 -3.16 19.56
C SER A 22 -3.32 -2.10 18.75
N TYR A 23 -2.02 -1.94 18.98
CA TYR A 23 -1.23 -0.84 18.42
C TYR A 23 0.18 -1.26 18.02
N ILE A 24 0.75 -0.57 17.03
CA ILE A 24 2.19 -0.56 16.71
C ILE A 24 2.77 0.74 17.23
N VAL A 25 3.84 0.63 18.01
CA VAL A 25 4.54 1.74 18.65
C VAL A 25 5.95 1.81 18.05
N MET A 26 6.25 2.92 17.40
CA MET A 26 7.58 3.23 16.85
C MET A 26 8.31 4.16 17.81
N LEU A 27 9.60 3.93 18.00
CA LEU A 27 10.42 4.60 19.00
C LEU A 27 11.55 5.38 18.35
N ASP A 28 11.76 6.62 18.81
CA ASP A 28 12.91 7.44 18.43
C ASP A 28 14.20 6.94 19.11
N GLU A 29 14.08 6.39 20.32
CA GLU A 29 15.23 5.89 21.09
C GLU A 29 15.50 4.39 20.89
N LYS A 30 16.72 4.04 20.49
CA LYS A 30 17.15 2.64 20.27
C LYS A 30 17.24 1.78 21.55
N LYS A 31 17.24 2.39 22.75
CA LYS A 31 17.51 1.70 24.02
C LYS A 31 16.32 1.62 24.98
N ALA A 32 15.15 2.15 24.62
CA ALA A 32 13.98 2.08 25.50
C ALA A 32 13.58 0.62 25.77
N ASP A 33 13.27 0.31 27.04
CA ASP A 33 12.76 -1.00 27.44
C ASP A 33 11.29 -1.11 27.03
N LYS A 34 11.04 -1.78 25.91
CA LYS A 34 9.73 -1.90 25.26
C LYS A 34 8.69 -2.60 26.12
N SER A 35 9.10 -3.55 26.97
CA SER A 35 8.16 -4.24 27.86
C SER A 35 7.69 -3.30 28.96
N LYS A 36 8.64 -2.64 29.62
CA LYS A 36 8.32 -1.65 30.67
C LYS A 36 7.49 -0.51 30.13
N LEU A 37 7.82 -0.01 28.94
CA LEU A 37 7.08 1.08 28.32
C LEU A 37 5.63 0.65 28.01
N ALA A 38 5.40 -0.56 27.50
CA ALA A 38 4.04 -1.05 27.30
C ALA A 38 3.26 -1.16 28.63
N GLU A 39 3.87 -1.75 29.65
CA GLU A 39 3.26 -1.97 30.97
C GLU A 39 2.97 -0.66 31.72
N GLN A 40 3.85 0.34 31.60
CA GLN A 40 3.68 1.68 32.20
C GLN A 40 2.37 2.34 31.80
N TYR A 41 1.91 2.10 30.56
CA TYR A 41 0.67 2.66 30.04
C TYR A 41 -0.50 1.67 30.08
N GLY A 42 -0.37 0.54 30.78
CA GLY A 42 -1.45 -0.45 30.94
C GLY A 42 -1.53 -1.48 29.82
N GLY A 43 -0.60 -1.45 28.87
CA GLY A 43 -0.50 -2.38 27.76
C GLY A 43 0.33 -3.63 28.07
N LYS A 44 0.29 -4.58 27.14
CA LYS A 44 1.14 -5.77 27.12
C LYS A 44 1.95 -5.80 25.84
N LEU A 45 3.25 -6.00 25.97
CA LEU A 45 4.14 -6.25 24.83
C LEU A 45 3.72 -7.54 24.11
N LYS A 46 3.59 -7.48 22.79
CA LYS A 46 3.28 -8.62 21.94
C LYS A 46 4.46 -9.04 21.08
N ARG A 47 5.06 -8.10 20.36
CA ARG A 47 6.21 -8.36 19.48
C ARG A 47 7.20 -7.23 19.54
N ASN A 48 8.50 -7.57 19.54
CA ASN A 48 9.59 -6.60 19.47
C ASN A 48 10.09 -6.48 18.02
N TYR A 49 10.26 -5.25 17.54
CA TYR A 49 10.86 -4.93 16.24
C TYR A 49 12.20 -4.22 16.47
N SER A 50 13.31 -4.79 15.98
CA SER A 50 14.66 -4.25 16.24
C SER A 50 15.58 -4.14 15.01
N SER A 51 15.12 -4.57 13.83
CA SER A 51 15.91 -4.53 12.59
C SER A 51 15.64 -3.25 11.79
N SER A 52 14.57 -3.22 10.98
CA SER A 52 14.23 -2.13 10.06
C SER A 52 13.36 -1.04 10.70
N ILE A 53 12.65 -1.40 11.77
CA ILE A 53 11.82 -0.49 12.57
C ILE A 53 12.21 -0.72 14.02
N ASN A 54 12.56 0.34 14.74
CA ASN A 54 12.72 0.30 16.19
C ASN A 54 11.35 0.52 16.85
N GLY A 55 10.74 -0.55 17.35
CA GLY A 55 9.41 -0.45 17.92
C GLY A 55 8.90 -1.76 18.53
N PHE A 56 7.61 -1.78 18.83
CA PHE A 56 6.91 -2.97 19.30
C PHE A 56 5.43 -2.95 18.95
N SER A 57 4.78 -4.11 19.01
CA SER A 57 3.33 -4.19 19.06
C SER A 57 2.84 -4.36 20.50
N ALA A 58 1.76 -3.65 20.83
CA ALA A 58 1.14 -3.62 22.14
C ALA A 58 -0.34 -4.01 22.05
N SER A 59 -0.84 -4.65 23.11
CA SER A 59 -2.26 -5.00 23.24
C SER A 59 -2.80 -4.62 24.62
N GLY A 60 -4.12 -4.46 24.74
CA GLY A 60 -4.81 -4.18 25.99
C GLY A 60 -4.86 -2.70 26.40
N LEU A 61 -4.45 -1.79 25.52
CA LEU A 61 -4.47 -0.34 25.77
C LEU A 61 -5.84 0.26 25.40
N SER A 62 -6.49 0.98 26.28
CA SER A 62 -7.59 1.87 25.89
C SER A 62 -7.10 2.97 24.92
N GLU A 63 -8.02 3.63 24.22
CA GLU A 63 -7.65 4.77 23.35
C GLU A 63 -6.97 5.90 24.15
N THR A 64 -7.40 6.13 25.39
CA THR A 64 -6.80 7.13 26.28
C THR A 64 -5.37 6.74 26.65
N GLU A 65 -5.12 5.47 26.96
CA GLU A 65 -3.78 4.96 27.28
C GLU A 65 -2.87 4.98 26.05
N ALA A 66 -3.38 4.64 24.87
CA ALA A 66 -2.64 4.74 23.62
C ALA A 66 -2.27 6.19 23.28
N LYS A 67 -3.17 7.16 23.53
CA LYS A 67 -2.87 8.59 23.38
C LYS A 67 -1.82 9.07 24.38
N ARG A 68 -1.85 8.59 25.63
CA ARG A 68 -0.79 8.91 26.61
C ARG A 68 0.56 8.33 26.20
N LEU A 69 0.58 7.08 25.73
CA LEU A 69 1.78 6.45 25.18
C LEU A 69 2.31 7.21 23.96
N ALA A 70 1.43 7.74 23.11
CA ALA A 70 1.80 8.56 21.96
C ALA A 70 2.40 9.94 22.33
N ALA A 71 2.27 10.38 23.58
CA ALA A 71 2.92 11.58 24.10
C ALA A 71 4.25 11.30 24.82
N ASP A 72 4.64 10.02 24.95
CA ASP A 72 5.89 9.66 25.61
C ASP A 72 7.10 10.13 24.78
N PRO A 73 8.12 10.77 25.38
CA PRO A 73 9.29 11.27 24.64
C PRO A 73 10.09 10.19 23.89
N ALA A 74 9.99 8.91 24.30
CA ALA A 74 10.64 7.82 23.58
C ALA A 74 9.88 7.37 22.33
N VAL A 75 8.61 7.78 22.19
CA VAL A 75 7.68 7.32 21.15
C VAL A 75 7.61 8.31 20.01
N SER A 76 8.00 7.83 18.83
CA SER A 76 7.91 8.57 17.57
C SER A 76 6.48 8.58 17.03
N LYS A 77 5.81 7.43 17.09
CA LYS A 77 4.50 7.23 16.48
C LYS A 77 3.75 6.04 17.06
N VAL A 78 2.45 6.20 17.26
CA VAL A 78 1.53 5.11 17.61
C VAL A 78 0.49 4.94 16.50
N VAL A 79 0.35 3.74 15.97
CA VAL A 79 -0.61 3.40 14.92
C VAL A 79 -1.51 2.28 15.44
N GLN A 80 -2.83 2.44 15.33
CA GLN A 80 -3.75 1.37 15.67
C GLN A 80 -3.64 0.23 14.64
N ASN A 81 -3.56 -1.00 15.12
CA ASN A 81 -3.56 -2.18 14.27
C ASN A 81 -4.87 -2.25 13.50
N LYS A 82 -4.80 -2.79 12.28
CA LYS A 82 -5.97 -3.01 11.42
C LYS A 82 -6.02 -4.47 11.00
N LYS A 83 -7.23 -4.99 10.84
CA LYS A 83 -7.47 -6.29 10.22
C LYS A 83 -7.40 -6.11 8.70
N PHE A 84 -6.60 -6.94 8.05
CA PHE A 84 -6.68 -7.15 6.62
C PHE A 84 -7.32 -8.52 6.40
N SER A 85 -8.26 -8.60 5.48
CA SER A 85 -8.80 -9.86 4.96
C SER A 85 -8.16 -10.14 3.60
N ILE A 86 -7.91 -11.42 3.41
CA ILE A 86 -7.69 -12.10 2.14
C ILE A 86 -9.10 -12.68 1.79
N ASP A 87 -9.67 -12.68 0.58
CA ASP A 87 -9.12 -12.76 -0.77
C ASP A 87 -10.22 -12.46 -1.81
N ALA A 88 -9.81 -11.86 -2.92
CA ALA A 88 -10.37 -12.21 -4.21
C ALA A 88 -9.42 -13.20 -4.88
N THR A 89 -9.98 -14.27 -5.43
CA THR A 89 -9.21 -15.27 -6.19
C THR A 89 -9.70 -15.27 -7.63
N GLN A 90 -8.75 -15.24 -8.56
CA GLN A 90 -8.98 -15.49 -9.97
C GLN A 90 -8.46 -16.89 -10.28
N ASP A 91 -9.38 -17.82 -10.54
CA ASP A 91 -9.02 -19.15 -11.02
C ASP A 91 -8.55 -19.09 -12.48
N ASN A 92 -7.52 -19.86 -12.80
CA ASN A 92 -6.89 -19.95 -14.11
C ASN A 92 -6.57 -18.56 -14.70
N PRO A 93 -5.74 -17.75 -14.02
CA PRO A 93 -5.41 -16.43 -14.51
C PRO A 93 -4.77 -16.50 -15.90
N PRO A 94 -5.07 -15.56 -16.80
CA PRO A 94 -4.60 -15.60 -18.19
C PRO A 94 -3.08 -15.41 -18.31
N SER A 95 -2.44 -14.89 -17.26
CA SER A 95 -0.99 -14.76 -17.16
C SER A 95 -0.46 -15.71 -16.09
N TRP A 96 0.47 -16.59 -16.49
CA TRP A 96 1.24 -17.41 -15.55
C TRP A 96 2.01 -16.57 -14.52
N GLY A 97 2.31 -15.32 -14.86
CA GLY A 97 2.99 -14.40 -13.97
C GLY A 97 2.15 -14.02 -12.76
N LEU A 98 0.82 -14.06 -12.86
CA LEU A 98 -0.07 -13.83 -11.73
C LEU A 98 -0.02 -15.00 -10.74
N ASP A 99 -0.19 -16.23 -11.23
CA ASP A 99 -0.01 -17.49 -10.47
C ASP A 99 1.44 -17.75 -10.04
N ARG A 100 2.38 -16.86 -10.40
CA ARG A 100 3.75 -16.96 -9.88
C ARG A 100 3.93 -16.11 -8.63
N ILE A 101 3.19 -15.02 -8.46
CA ILE A 101 3.57 -13.95 -7.52
C ILE A 101 2.76 -13.95 -6.22
N ASP A 102 1.72 -14.77 -6.09
CA ASP A 102 0.88 -14.87 -4.89
C ASP A 102 1.24 -16.03 -3.96
N GLN A 103 2.13 -16.94 -4.37
CA GLN A 103 2.67 -18.01 -3.52
C GLN A 103 4.22 -18.07 -3.45
N THR A 104 4.73 -18.76 -2.43
CA THR A 104 6.17 -19.04 -2.28
C THR A 104 6.65 -20.22 -3.11
N GLU A 105 5.79 -21.22 -3.31
CA GLU A 105 6.09 -22.41 -4.12
C GLU A 105 6.11 -22.05 -5.60
N THR A 106 7.11 -22.53 -6.34
CA THR A 106 7.32 -22.08 -7.73
C THR A 106 6.52 -22.84 -8.78
N ALA A 107 5.80 -23.90 -8.37
CA ALA A 107 5.07 -24.77 -9.31
C ALA A 107 3.79 -24.13 -9.87
N GLY A 108 3.31 -23.03 -9.27
CA GLY A 108 1.97 -22.50 -9.54
C GLY A 108 0.89 -23.42 -8.98
N ASP A 109 -0.30 -22.89 -8.74
CA ASP A 109 -1.51 -23.66 -8.44
C ASP A 109 -2.70 -23.32 -9.36
N ASN A 110 -2.44 -22.53 -10.41
CA ASN A 110 -3.43 -21.97 -11.34
C ASN A 110 -4.46 -21.07 -10.65
N ALA A 111 -4.11 -20.45 -9.53
CA ALA A 111 -4.92 -19.42 -8.90
C ALA A 111 -4.10 -18.13 -8.79
N TYR A 112 -4.80 -16.99 -8.80
CA TYR A 112 -4.21 -15.74 -8.39
C TYR A 112 -5.04 -15.10 -7.29
N THR A 113 -4.46 -15.06 -6.11
CA THR A 113 -5.06 -14.62 -4.86
C THR A 113 -4.52 -13.25 -4.48
N TYR A 114 -5.41 -12.27 -4.38
CA TYR A 114 -5.06 -10.87 -4.16
C TYR A 114 -6.02 -10.22 -3.16
N PRO A 115 -5.60 -9.12 -2.49
CA PRO A 115 -6.49 -8.41 -1.58
C PRO A 115 -7.74 -7.92 -2.33
N ASP A 116 -8.92 -8.05 -1.72
CA ASP A 116 -10.20 -7.57 -2.29
C ASP A 116 -10.14 -6.11 -2.77
N ALA A 117 -9.38 -5.28 -2.06
CA ALA A 117 -9.18 -3.88 -2.42
C ALA A 117 -8.49 -3.72 -3.78
N GLY A 118 -7.67 -4.67 -4.24
CA GLY A 118 -7.08 -4.68 -5.58
C GLY A 118 -6.30 -3.41 -5.95
N GLY A 119 -5.82 -2.62 -4.99
CA GLY A 119 -5.20 -1.31 -5.27
C GLY A 119 -6.19 -0.13 -5.43
N GLU A 120 -7.45 -0.31 -5.05
CA GLU A 120 -8.45 0.76 -5.00
C GLU A 120 -7.94 1.97 -4.21
N GLY A 121 -8.10 3.17 -4.79
CA GLY A 121 -7.58 4.42 -4.25
C GLY A 121 -6.09 4.68 -4.52
N VAL A 122 -5.38 3.75 -5.16
CA VAL A 122 -4.00 3.92 -5.62
C VAL A 122 -3.98 4.33 -7.09
N THR A 123 -3.06 5.22 -7.45
CA THR A 123 -2.82 5.63 -8.84
C THR A 123 -1.37 5.30 -9.22
N ALA A 124 -1.18 4.59 -10.32
CA ALA A 124 0.12 4.34 -10.91
C ALA A 124 0.31 5.23 -12.16
N TYR A 125 1.42 5.97 -12.18
CA TYR A 125 1.84 6.74 -13.35
C TYR A 125 2.75 5.85 -14.22
N VAL A 126 2.40 5.70 -15.49
CA VAL A 126 3.15 4.86 -16.44
C VAL A 126 3.91 5.78 -17.37
N ILE A 127 5.22 5.89 -17.13
CA ILE A 127 6.15 6.71 -17.92
C ILE A 127 6.74 5.82 -19.01
N ASP A 128 6.16 5.86 -20.22
CA ASP A 128 6.45 4.91 -21.30
C ASP A 128 6.09 5.51 -22.68
N THR A 129 5.68 4.68 -23.64
CA THR A 129 5.21 5.01 -25.00
C THR A 129 3.80 5.60 -25.06
N GLY A 130 3.17 5.82 -23.91
CA GLY A 130 1.74 6.17 -23.78
C GLY A 130 0.92 4.99 -23.25
N VAL A 131 -0.38 5.19 -23.08
CA VAL A 131 -1.33 4.09 -22.78
C VAL A 131 -2.58 4.28 -23.61
N ARG A 132 -3.06 3.22 -24.28
CA ARG A 132 -4.39 3.23 -24.90
C ARG A 132 -5.47 3.22 -23.82
N VAL A 133 -5.79 4.40 -23.28
CA VAL A 133 -6.70 4.56 -22.13
C VAL A 133 -8.12 4.04 -22.39
N THR A 134 -8.50 3.91 -23.67
CA THR A 134 -9.78 3.36 -24.12
C THR A 134 -9.84 1.83 -24.10
N HIS A 135 -8.75 1.13 -23.75
CA HIS A 135 -8.73 -0.33 -23.69
C HIS A 135 -9.72 -0.85 -22.62
N GLU A 136 -10.62 -1.76 -23.02
CA GLU A 136 -11.71 -2.26 -22.17
C GLU A 136 -11.23 -2.91 -20.86
N ASP A 137 -10.07 -3.59 -20.88
CA ASP A 137 -9.45 -4.19 -19.69
C ASP A 137 -9.11 -3.18 -18.56
N PHE A 138 -9.09 -1.87 -18.84
CA PHE A 138 -8.95 -0.86 -17.79
C PHE A 138 -10.29 -0.43 -17.17
N GLU A 139 -11.42 -0.77 -17.77
CA GLU A 139 -12.76 -0.45 -17.26
C GLU A 139 -12.96 1.05 -16.92
N GLY A 140 -12.32 1.93 -17.70
CA GLY A 140 -12.36 3.38 -17.48
C GLY A 140 -11.45 3.91 -16.36
N ARG A 141 -10.59 3.06 -15.77
CA ARG A 141 -9.62 3.44 -14.74
C ARG A 141 -8.30 4.01 -15.28
N ALA A 142 -8.14 4.07 -16.60
CA ALA A 142 -6.99 4.68 -17.26
C ALA A 142 -7.33 6.08 -17.77
N THR A 143 -6.42 7.03 -17.59
CA THR A 143 -6.57 8.43 -18.02
C THR A 143 -5.28 8.95 -18.63
N SER A 144 -5.39 9.90 -19.55
CA SER A 144 -4.23 10.58 -20.10
C SER A 144 -3.69 11.59 -19.09
N GLY A 145 -2.36 11.68 -19.01
CA GLY A 145 -1.64 12.61 -18.16
C GLY A 145 -0.88 13.64 -18.98
N PHE A 146 0.35 13.31 -19.37
CA PHE A 146 1.25 14.22 -20.08
C PHE A 146 1.99 13.51 -21.21
N ASP A 147 2.11 14.15 -22.36
CA ASP A 147 2.92 13.70 -23.47
C ASP A 147 4.11 14.64 -23.69
N ALA A 148 5.32 14.14 -23.45
CA ALA A 148 6.57 14.84 -23.68
C ALA A 148 7.05 14.79 -25.15
N VAL A 149 6.52 13.86 -25.95
CA VAL A 149 6.87 13.67 -27.37
C VAL A 149 6.21 14.76 -28.21
N ASP A 150 4.90 14.94 -28.05
CA ASP A 150 4.11 15.93 -28.79
C ASP A 150 3.85 17.22 -27.96
N ASN A 151 4.24 17.22 -26.68
CA ASN A 151 4.12 18.34 -25.75
C ASN A 151 2.66 18.80 -25.56
N ASP A 152 1.79 17.86 -25.23
CA ASP A 152 0.39 18.08 -24.88
C ASP A 152 -0.07 17.13 -23.74
N ASP A 153 -1.37 17.05 -23.52
CA ASP A 153 -1.99 16.21 -22.48
C ASP A 153 -2.59 14.90 -23.06
N ASP A 154 -2.20 14.49 -24.27
CA ASP A 154 -2.69 13.29 -24.96
C ASP A 154 -1.60 12.20 -25.08
N ALA A 155 -1.41 11.45 -24.00
CA ALA A 155 -0.45 10.36 -23.89
C ALA A 155 -0.98 9.03 -24.46
N ASP A 156 -1.64 9.06 -25.63
CA ASP A 156 -2.11 7.85 -26.30
C ASP A 156 -0.92 7.00 -26.80
N ASP A 157 -1.11 5.69 -26.81
CA ASP A 157 -0.03 4.76 -27.13
C ASP A 157 0.02 4.43 -28.62
N GLY A 158 1.03 4.95 -29.33
CA GLY A 158 1.30 4.61 -30.72
C GLY A 158 2.19 3.36 -30.92
N ASN A 159 2.77 2.80 -29.86
CA ASN A 159 3.67 1.65 -29.93
C ASN A 159 3.03 0.34 -29.42
N GLY A 160 2.43 0.38 -28.23
CA GLY A 160 1.80 -0.74 -27.53
C GLY A 160 2.55 -1.18 -26.26
N HIS A 161 3.81 -0.82 -26.07
CA HIS A 161 4.60 -1.23 -24.90
C HIS A 161 4.01 -0.67 -23.60
N GLY A 162 3.66 0.61 -23.57
CA GLY A 162 3.13 1.27 -22.38
C GLY A 162 1.74 0.75 -22.01
N THR A 163 0.90 0.44 -23.00
CA THR A 163 -0.39 -0.25 -22.78
C THR A 163 -0.19 -1.63 -22.15
N HIS A 164 0.80 -2.41 -22.61
CA HIS A 164 1.12 -3.71 -22.03
C HIS A 164 1.63 -3.60 -20.59
N VAL A 165 2.52 -2.64 -20.31
CA VAL A 165 3.00 -2.33 -18.95
C VAL A 165 1.84 -1.94 -18.04
N ALA A 166 0.97 -1.02 -18.48
CA ALA A 166 -0.21 -0.60 -17.74
C ALA A 166 -1.18 -1.75 -17.47
N GLY A 167 -1.40 -2.64 -18.46
CA GLY A 167 -2.22 -3.85 -18.30
C GLY A 167 -1.68 -4.81 -17.24
N THR A 168 -0.37 -4.97 -17.16
CA THR A 168 0.30 -5.78 -16.13
C THR A 168 0.11 -5.19 -14.73
N ILE A 169 0.08 -3.85 -14.62
CA ILE A 169 -0.14 -3.17 -13.35
C ILE A 169 -1.59 -3.28 -12.91
N ALA A 170 -2.55 -2.89 -13.76
CA ALA A 170 -3.92 -2.63 -13.32
C ALA A 170 -5.04 -3.13 -14.26
N GLY A 171 -4.74 -3.93 -15.28
CA GLY A 171 -5.77 -4.56 -16.11
C GLY A 171 -6.71 -5.44 -15.26
N ALA A 172 -7.99 -5.50 -15.60
CA ALA A 172 -8.95 -6.35 -14.90
C ALA A 172 -8.57 -7.83 -15.02
N ALA A 173 -8.19 -8.28 -16.22
CA ALA A 173 -7.79 -9.65 -16.49
C ALA A 173 -6.33 -9.92 -16.09
N HIS A 174 -5.39 -9.05 -16.47
CA HIS A 174 -3.94 -9.30 -16.38
C HIS A 174 -3.23 -8.55 -15.26
N GLY A 175 -3.91 -7.61 -14.60
CA GLY A 175 -3.32 -6.73 -13.60
C GLY A 175 -3.08 -7.42 -12.27
N VAL A 176 -1.98 -7.02 -11.62
CA VAL A 176 -1.69 -7.33 -10.22
C VAL A 176 -2.59 -6.51 -9.29
N ALA A 177 -2.70 -5.20 -9.55
CA ALA A 177 -3.55 -4.26 -8.82
C ALA A 177 -4.81 -3.94 -9.62
N LYS A 178 -5.71 -4.93 -9.74
CA LYS A 178 -6.89 -4.93 -10.62
C LYS A 178 -7.90 -3.81 -10.40
N LYS A 179 -7.78 -2.98 -9.36
CA LYS A 179 -8.65 -1.83 -9.05
C LYS A 179 -7.88 -0.52 -8.92
N ALA A 180 -6.58 -0.51 -9.21
CA ALA A 180 -5.80 0.72 -9.26
C ALA A 180 -6.16 1.57 -10.48
N ASN A 181 -5.91 2.87 -10.38
CA ASN A 181 -6.02 3.80 -11.52
C ASN A 181 -4.68 3.91 -12.25
N ILE A 182 -4.74 4.15 -13.56
CA ILE A 182 -3.57 4.41 -14.42
C ILE A 182 -3.61 5.87 -14.90
N VAL A 183 -2.48 6.54 -14.83
CA VAL A 183 -2.23 7.81 -15.53
C VAL A 183 -1.09 7.60 -16.53
N ALA A 184 -1.37 7.85 -17.80
CA ALA A 184 -0.39 7.73 -18.88
C ALA A 184 0.56 8.93 -18.90
N VAL A 185 1.86 8.68 -19.01
CA VAL A 185 2.89 9.70 -19.24
C VAL A 185 3.74 9.24 -20.42
N ARG A 186 3.52 9.82 -21.59
CA ARG A 186 4.24 9.46 -22.82
C ARG A 186 5.57 10.21 -22.88
N VAL A 187 6.66 9.47 -22.94
CA VAL A 187 8.04 10.01 -23.08
C VAL A 187 8.83 9.31 -24.17
N LEU A 188 8.28 8.25 -24.75
CA LEU A 188 8.83 7.50 -25.87
C LEU A 188 7.87 7.61 -27.06
N ASP A 189 8.43 7.81 -28.25
CA ASP A 189 7.68 7.89 -29.51
C ASP A 189 7.12 6.53 -29.95
N ASP A 190 6.45 6.50 -31.10
CA ASP A 190 5.81 5.29 -31.65
C ASP A 190 6.81 4.16 -31.98
N ASN A 191 8.11 4.47 -32.05
CA ASN A 191 9.18 3.49 -32.22
C ASN A 191 9.82 3.06 -30.87
N GLY A 192 9.27 3.52 -29.74
CA GLY A 192 9.80 3.25 -28.41
C GLY A 192 11.09 4.03 -28.08
N SER A 193 11.33 5.15 -28.76
CA SER A 193 12.55 5.95 -28.61
C SER A 193 12.26 7.33 -28.00
N GLY A 194 13.21 7.84 -27.20
CA GLY A 194 13.15 9.18 -26.62
C GLY A 194 14.54 9.82 -26.60
N THR A 195 14.59 11.15 -26.66
CA THR A 195 15.84 11.92 -26.53
C THR A 195 15.88 12.64 -25.19
N THR A 196 17.07 12.75 -24.58
CA THR A 196 17.29 13.43 -23.29
C THR A 196 17.60 14.91 -23.47
#